data_AF-A0A2H0YCV0-F1
#
_entry.id   AF-A0A2H0YCV0-F1
#
_cell.length_a   1.000
_cell.length_b   1.000
_cell.length_c   1.000
_cell.angle_alpha   90.00
_cell.angle_beta   90.00
_cell.angle_gamma   90.00
#
_symmetry.space_group_name_H-M   'P 1'
#
loop_
_entity.id
_entity.type
_entity.pdbx_description
1 polymer ?
#
loop_
_entity_poly.entity_id
_entity_poly.type
_entity_poly.pdbx_seq_one_letter_code
_entity_poly.pdbx_strand_id
1 'polypeptide(L)'
;METIFKRHPLRKSIVGSEETVRSLTAQEVRSFYEEMFIPQALIVAGDIGFRETMKLANKYFREFPERKEATLGINDEPENYTKNSRVVQGTHFHQAHLLMGLKVFNPTQKEVAGLEIIGSCLAKRFSDRVLNQEPISYMRRAGYFGSPSFSSSHYGFLAAYASFDIKHLARVEEIMREEFLKISNGDIDSKMIEQKIRVALKSYIFAQEKSMDIARLLLDYYLRGAPEGIYEYASDMKECSLQNLTEIIQKHVTACVANDSLTKVVLLP
;
A
#
# COMPACT_ATOMS: atom_id res chain seq x y z
N MET A 1 9.34 -2.89 4.86
CA MET A 1 9.36 -3.78 3.68
C MET A 1 10.46 -4.84 3.75
N GLU A 2 11.69 -4.52 4.16
CA GLU A 2 12.80 -5.49 4.32
C GLU A 2 12.46 -6.77 5.07
N THR A 3 11.58 -6.71 6.08
CA THR A 3 11.16 -7.85 6.90
C THR A 3 10.05 -8.70 6.23
N ILE A 4 9.30 -8.12 5.29
CA ILE A 4 8.15 -8.78 4.62
C ILE A 4 8.59 -9.48 3.32
N PHE A 5 9.60 -8.95 2.63
CA PHE A 5 10.11 -9.48 1.37
C PHE A 5 11.50 -10.09 1.53
N LYS A 6 11.71 -11.26 0.95
CA LYS A 6 13.00 -11.98 1.02
C LYS A 6 13.81 -11.80 -0.25
N ARG A 7 13.17 -11.90 -1.42
CA ARG A 7 13.81 -11.92 -2.74
C ARG A 7 13.42 -10.71 -3.58
N HIS A 8 12.19 -10.23 -3.43
CA HIS A 8 11.65 -9.16 -4.28
C HIS A 8 12.32 -7.81 -4.01
N PRO A 9 12.61 -6.99 -5.04
CA PRO A 9 13.25 -5.68 -4.89
C PRO A 9 12.53 -4.71 -3.95
N LEU A 10 11.20 -4.84 -3.78
CA LEU A 10 10.43 -4.06 -2.80
C LEU A 10 10.95 -4.19 -1.35
N ARG A 11 11.80 -5.18 -1.06
CA ARG A 11 12.50 -5.25 0.22
C ARG A 11 13.40 -4.04 0.45
N LYS A 12 14.05 -3.51 -0.60
CA LYS A 12 15.08 -2.47 -0.49
C LYS A 12 14.47 -1.11 -0.21
N SER A 13 15.15 -0.32 0.63
CA SER A 13 14.81 1.09 0.85
C SER A 13 15.04 1.90 -0.43
N ILE A 14 14.13 2.83 -0.74
CA ILE A 14 14.23 3.72 -1.91
C ILE A 14 15.51 4.57 -1.83
N VAL A 15 15.94 4.96 -0.62
CA VAL A 15 17.16 5.77 -0.43
C VAL A 15 18.45 4.95 -0.51
N GLY A 16 18.38 3.62 -0.59
CA GLY A 16 19.55 2.74 -0.58
C GLY A 16 20.26 2.65 0.77
N SER A 17 21.49 2.11 0.76
CA SER A 17 22.40 2.09 1.91
C SER A 17 23.47 3.17 1.77
N GLU A 18 24.07 3.58 2.89
CA GLU A 18 25.17 4.55 2.86
C GLU A 18 26.34 4.07 1.99
N GLU A 19 26.69 2.78 2.09
CA GLU A 19 27.75 2.17 1.28
C GLU A 19 27.46 2.31 -0.21
N THR A 20 26.25 1.94 -0.66
CA THR A 20 25.87 2.05 -2.07
C THR A 20 25.87 3.51 -2.51
N VAL A 21 25.33 4.42 -1.71
CA VAL A 21 25.29 5.85 -2.06
C VAL A 21 26.70 6.44 -2.18
N ARG A 22 27.63 6.04 -1.31
CA ARG A 22 29.03 6.50 -1.36
C ARG A 22 29.81 5.92 -2.54
N SER A 23 29.46 4.72 -3.01
CA SER A 23 30.14 4.07 -4.13
C SER A 23 29.64 4.52 -5.49
N LEU A 24 28.49 5.20 -5.59
CA LEU A 24 27.90 5.63 -6.85
C LEU A 24 28.83 6.56 -7.62
N THR A 25 29.08 6.20 -8.87
CA THR A 25 29.82 7.02 -9.82
C THR A 25 28.88 7.82 -10.72
N ALA A 26 29.35 8.96 -11.24
CA ALA A 26 28.58 9.74 -12.19
C ALA A 26 28.20 8.95 -13.46
N GLN A 27 29.04 7.98 -13.84
CA GLN A 27 28.77 7.13 -15.00
C GLN A 27 27.61 6.16 -14.73
N GLU A 28 27.57 5.51 -13.56
CA GLU A 28 26.46 4.62 -13.18
C GLU A 28 25.13 5.36 -13.12
N VAL A 29 25.13 6.59 -12.59
CA VAL A 29 23.91 7.42 -12.55
C VAL A 29 23.42 7.76 -13.95
N ARG A 30 24.33 8.11 -14.88
CA ARG A 30 23.98 8.40 -16.28
C ARG A 30 23.46 7.15 -16.98
N SER A 31 24.14 6.02 -16.82
CA SER A 31 23.70 4.74 -17.39
C SER A 31 22.32 4.34 -16.86
N PHE A 32 22.08 4.47 -15.55
CA PHE A 32 20.76 4.20 -14.96
C PHE A 32 19.68 5.13 -15.54
N TYR A 33 19.96 6.44 -15.69
CA TYR A 33 19.03 7.36 -16.31
C TYR A 33 18.74 6.98 -17.77
N GLU A 34 19.77 6.61 -18.52
CA GLU A 34 19.63 6.19 -19.92
C GLU A 34 18.75 4.94 -20.04
N GLU A 35 18.95 3.96 -19.17
CA GLU A 35 18.22 2.68 -19.16
C GLU A 35 16.79 2.78 -18.62
N MET A 36 16.56 3.59 -17.58
CA MET A 36 15.29 3.58 -16.83
C MET A 36 14.35 4.75 -17.15
N PHE A 37 14.87 5.91 -17.58
CA PHE A 37 14.02 7.07 -17.90
C PHE A 37 13.62 7.04 -19.37
N ILE A 38 12.74 6.10 -19.69
CA ILE A 38 12.11 5.94 -21.00
C ILE A 38 10.72 6.54 -20.91
N PRO A 39 10.36 7.53 -21.73
CA PRO A 39 9.02 8.10 -21.72
C PRO A 39 7.98 7.02 -22.06
N GLN A 40 7.14 6.65 -21.09
CA GLN A 40 6.07 5.67 -21.31
C GLN A 40 4.69 6.34 -21.45
N ALA A 41 4.41 7.36 -20.64
CA ALA A 41 3.15 8.08 -20.67
C ALA A 41 3.30 9.54 -20.26
N LEU A 42 2.47 10.40 -20.85
CA LEU A 42 2.23 11.77 -20.40
C LEU A 42 0.82 11.83 -19.82
N ILE A 43 0.71 12.14 -18.53
CA ILE A 43 -0.57 12.26 -17.84
C ILE A 43 -0.92 13.73 -17.70
N VAL A 44 -2.10 14.09 -18.20
CA VAL A 44 -2.58 15.47 -18.23
C VAL A 44 -3.98 15.52 -17.61
N ALA A 45 -4.15 16.39 -16.62
CA ALA A 45 -5.45 16.68 -16.03
C ALA A 45 -5.57 18.17 -15.73
N GLY A 46 -6.71 18.77 -16.05
CA GLY A 46 -6.97 20.20 -15.84
C GLY A 46 -7.89 20.78 -16.91
N ASP A 47 -8.01 22.10 -16.90
CA ASP A 47 -8.79 22.86 -17.88
C ASP A 47 -7.99 23.04 -19.18
N ILE A 48 -7.86 21.96 -19.94
CA ILE A 48 -7.20 21.95 -21.26
C ILE A 48 -7.92 20.97 -22.19
N GLY A 49 -8.18 21.42 -23.42
CA GLY A 49 -8.86 20.59 -24.42
C GLY A 49 -7.93 19.56 -25.06
N PHE A 50 -8.47 18.37 -25.35
CA PHE A 50 -7.71 17.25 -25.95
C PHE A 50 -6.88 17.65 -27.19
N ARG A 51 -7.44 18.44 -28.11
CA ARG A 51 -6.73 18.89 -29.32
C ARG A 51 -5.52 19.76 -28.99
N GLU A 52 -5.64 20.64 -28.00
CA GLU A 52 -4.54 21.50 -27.56
C GLU A 52 -3.47 20.68 -26.84
N THR A 53 -3.88 19.77 -25.95
CA THR A 53 -2.97 18.81 -25.30
C THR A 53 -2.17 18.02 -26.32
N MET A 54 -2.83 17.44 -27.34
CA MET A 54 -2.15 16.67 -28.39
C MET A 54 -1.21 17.54 -29.22
N LYS A 55 -1.59 18.80 -29.52
CA LYS A 55 -0.71 19.74 -30.22
C LYS A 55 0.55 20.04 -29.41
N LEU A 56 0.42 20.31 -28.11
CA LEU A 56 1.55 20.60 -27.22
C LEU A 56 2.41 19.35 -26.99
N ALA A 57 1.79 18.20 -26.76
CA ALA A 57 2.48 16.92 -26.60
C ALA A 57 3.33 16.61 -27.83
N ASN A 58 2.76 16.73 -29.04
CA ASN A 58 3.51 16.53 -30.28
C ASN A 58 4.57 17.61 -30.52
N LYS A 59 4.37 18.85 -30.06
CA LYS A 59 5.37 19.92 -30.20
C LYS A 59 6.60 19.67 -29.33
N TYR A 60 6.41 19.24 -28.09
CA TYR A 60 7.48 19.18 -27.08
C TYR A 60 8.04 17.78 -26.86
N PHE A 61 7.27 16.72 -27.12
CA PHE A 61 7.64 15.35 -26.79
C PHE A 61 7.82 14.42 -28.00
N ARG A 62 7.60 14.90 -29.24
CA ARG A 62 7.69 14.06 -30.46
C ARG A 62 9.10 13.53 -30.74
N GLU A 63 10.13 14.30 -30.42
CA GLU A 63 11.53 13.93 -30.69
C GLU A 63 12.19 13.19 -29.52
N PHE A 64 11.41 12.68 -28.56
CA PHE A 64 12.01 11.87 -27.51
C PHE A 64 12.61 10.60 -28.10
N PRO A 65 13.87 10.26 -27.76
CA PRO A 65 14.52 9.09 -28.30
C PRO A 65 13.79 7.83 -27.83
N GLU A 66 13.40 6.98 -28.77
CA GLU A 66 12.96 5.63 -28.45
C GLU A 66 14.13 4.89 -27.80
N ARG A 67 13.89 4.34 -26.61
CA ARG A 67 14.84 3.51 -25.90
C ARG A 67 14.17 2.18 -25.60
N LYS A 68 14.94 1.10 -25.70
CA LYS A 68 14.44 -0.23 -25.40
C LYS A 68 14.18 -0.32 -23.90
N GLU A 69 12.98 -0.70 -23.52
CA GLU A 69 12.63 -0.92 -22.12
C GLU A 69 13.56 -1.98 -21.50
N ALA A 70 14.18 -1.61 -20.38
CA ALA A 70 14.98 -2.53 -19.60
C ALA A 70 14.06 -3.61 -19.01
N THR A 71 14.24 -4.87 -19.43
CA THR A 71 13.56 -5.98 -18.76
C THR A 71 14.22 -6.22 -17.41
N LEU A 72 13.60 -5.72 -16.35
CA LEU A 72 14.03 -6.04 -15.00
C LEU A 72 13.63 -7.49 -14.70
N GLY A 73 14.61 -8.37 -14.53
CA GLY A 73 14.40 -9.74 -14.03
C GLY A 73 13.97 -9.72 -12.57
N ILE A 74 12.72 -9.34 -12.31
CA ILE A 74 12.16 -9.24 -10.97
C ILE A 74 11.77 -10.65 -10.52
N ASN A 75 12.45 -11.14 -9.48
CA ASN A 75 12.09 -12.39 -8.84
C ASN A 75 10.86 -12.19 -7.96
N ASP A 76 9.77 -12.85 -8.30
CA ASP A 76 8.56 -12.89 -7.48
C ASP A 76 8.80 -13.59 -6.14
N GLU A 77 8.02 -13.20 -5.14
CA GLU A 77 7.95 -13.92 -3.87
C GLU A 77 7.09 -15.18 -4.00
N PRO A 78 7.48 -16.29 -3.35
CA PRO A 78 6.56 -17.38 -3.15
C PRO A 78 5.32 -16.90 -2.37
N GLU A 79 4.15 -17.37 -2.77
CA GLU A 79 2.87 -17.11 -2.08
C GLU A 79 2.78 -17.92 -0.78
N ASN A 80 3.69 -17.63 0.16
CA ASN A 80 3.68 -18.21 1.48
C ASN A 80 3.83 -17.15 2.57
N TYR A 81 3.17 -17.42 3.69
CA TYR A 81 3.28 -16.60 4.89
C TYR A 81 4.35 -17.20 5.79
N THR A 82 5.36 -16.40 6.12
CA THR A 82 6.35 -16.76 7.14
C THR A 82 6.34 -15.71 8.23
N LYS A 83 6.22 -16.15 9.48
CA LYS A 83 6.35 -15.29 10.65
C LYS A 83 7.74 -14.64 10.66
N ASN A 84 7.77 -13.34 10.43
CA ASN A 84 9.00 -12.55 10.48
C ASN A 84 8.87 -11.49 11.58
N SER A 85 9.92 -11.31 12.36
CA SER A 85 9.98 -10.29 13.40
C SER A 85 11.31 -9.57 13.33
N ARG A 86 11.27 -8.25 13.45
CA ARG A 86 12.47 -7.43 13.61
C ARG A 86 12.30 -6.49 14.78
N VAL A 87 13.27 -6.46 15.68
CA VAL A 87 13.37 -5.46 16.74
C VAL A 87 14.56 -4.58 16.40
N VAL A 88 14.35 -3.28 16.42
CA VAL A 88 15.40 -2.28 16.22
C VAL A 88 15.45 -1.45 17.49
N GLN A 89 16.61 -1.40 18.12
CA GLN A 89 16.86 -0.55 19.27
C GLN A 89 17.49 0.75 18.77
N GLY A 90 16.95 1.89 19.18
CA GLY A 90 17.43 3.19 18.72
C GLY A 90 17.49 4.19 19.86
N THR A 91 18.64 4.84 20.02
CA THR A 91 18.94 5.76 21.13
C THR A 91 18.27 7.14 21.04
N HIS A 92 17.48 7.39 20.00
CA HIS A 92 16.90 8.71 19.68
C HIS A 92 15.37 8.76 19.78
N PHE A 93 14.74 7.69 20.28
CA PHE A 93 13.30 7.63 20.44
C PHE A 93 12.95 7.67 21.92
N HIS A 94 11.82 8.29 22.27
CA HIS A 94 11.25 8.23 23.63
C HIS A 94 10.02 7.30 23.70
N GLN A 95 9.53 6.85 22.54
CA GLN A 95 8.36 5.99 22.40
C GLN A 95 8.77 4.69 21.72
N ALA A 96 8.08 3.61 22.08
CA ALA A 96 8.11 2.40 21.27
C ALA A 96 7.17 2.56 20.07
N HIS A 97 7.54 1.96 18.95
CA HIS A 97 6.72 1.88 17.75
C HIS A 97 6.55 0.43 17.33
N LEU A 98 5.32 0.02 17.02
CA LEU A 98 5.02 -1.31 16.49
C LEU A 98 4.28 -1.16 15.17
N LEU A 99 4.81 -1.82 14.15
CA LEU A 99 4.12 -2.11 12.89
C LEU A 99 3.86 -3.61 12.83
N MET A 100 2.62 -4.02 12.61
CA MET A 100 2.22 -5.41 12.44
C MET A 100 1.31 -5.54 11.22
N GLY A 101 1.53 -6.57 10.39
CA GLY A 101 0.67 -6.80 9.25
C GLY A 101 1.07 -8.00 8.41
N LEU A 102 0.50 -8.08 7.23
CA LEU A 102 0.70 -9.17 6.27
C LEU A 102 0.83 -8.64 4.85
N LYS A 103 1.46 -9.47 4.01
CA LYS A 103 1.57 -9.25 2.56
C LYS A 103 0.30 -9.76 1.88
N VAL A 104 -0.22 -8.98 0.95
CA VAL A 104 -1.29 -9.38 0.03
C VAL A 104 -0.65 -9.71 -1.30
N PHE A 105 -0.98 -10.88 -1.85
CA PHE A 105 -0.40 -11.39 -3.08
C PHE A 105 -1.39 -11.23 -4.23
N ASN A 106 -0.97 -10.55 -5.29
CA ASN A 106 -1.67 -10.44 -6.57
C ASN A 106 -3.18 -10.14 -6.46
N PRO A 107 -3.60 -9.09 -5.72
CA PRO A 107 -5.01 -8.74 -5.65
C PRO A 107 -5.50 -8.23 -7.01
N THR A 108 -6.67 -8.66 -7.43
CA THR A 108 -7.34 -8.06 -8.60
C THR A 108 -7.78 -6.62 -8.27
N GLN A 109 -8.08 -5.82 -9.30
CA GLN A 109 -8.55 -4.45 -9.09
C GLN A 109 -9.80 -4.37 -8.19
N LYS A 110 -10.75 -5.30 -8.38
CA LYS A 110 -11.94 -5.43 -7.54
C LYS A 110 -11.59 -5.84 -6.10
N GLU A 111 -10.64 -6.75 -5.93
CA GLU A 111 -10.18 -7.17 -4.60
C GLU A 111 -9.48 -6.02 -3.86
N VAL A 112 -8.80 -5.11 -4.57
CA VAL A 112 -8.20 -3.92 -3.97
C VAL A 112 -9.24 -3.01 -3.32
N ALA A 113 -10.40 -2.80 -3.96
CA ALA A 113 -11.50 -2.04 -3.35
C ALA A 113 -11.98 -2.69 -2.04
N GLY A 114 -12.15 -4.02 -2.04
CA GLY A 114 -12.53 -4.75 -0.82
C GLY A 114 -11.45 -4.69 0.27
N LEU A 115 -10.18 -4.81 -0.09
CA LEU A 115 -9.04 -4.69 0.84
C LEU A 115 -8.94 -3.28 1.45
N GLU A 116 -9.25 -2.23 0.70
CA GLU A 116 -9.35 -0.86 1.22
C GLU A 116 -10.41 -0.76 2.32
N ILE A 117 -11.59 -1.33 2.09
CA ILE A 117 -12.68 -1.37 3.08
C ILE A 117 -12.27 -2.19 4.32
N ILE A 118 -11.70 -3.39 4.12
CA ILE A 118 -11.18 -4.25 5.21
C ILE A 118 -10.14 -3.48 6.03
N GLY A 119 -9.19 -2.81 5.38
CA GLY A 119 -8.19 -1.97 6.02
C GLY A 119 -8.79 -0.81 6.80
N SER A 120 -9.82 -0.15 6.27
CA SER A 120 -10.52 0.95 6.95
C SER A 120 -11.34 0.47 8.16
N CYS A 121 -11.90 -0.74 8.10
CA CYS A 121 -12.55 -1.41 9.22
C CYS A 121 -11.53 -1.74 10.31
N LEU A 122 -10.41 -2.38 9.96
CA LEU A 122 -9.30 -2.65 10.88
C LEU A 122 -8.81 -1.36 11.55
N ALA A 123 -8.65 -0.28 10.79
CA ALA A 123 -8.23 1.02 11.29
C ALA A 123 -9.19 1.61 12.33
N LYS A 124 -10.50 1.50 12.07
CA LYS A 124 -11.54 1.98 12.99
C LYS A 124 -11.51 1.18 14.30
N ARG A 125 -11.57 -0.15 14.20
CA ARG A 125 -11.58 -1.05 15.37
C ARG A 125 -10.33 -0.87 16.23
N PHE A 126 -9.16 -0.86 15.58
CA PHE A 126 -7.89 -0.67 16.27
C PHE A 126 -7.85 0.69 16.96
N SER A 127 -8.22 1.77 16.26
CA SER A 127 -8.22 3.12 16.82
C SER A 127 -9.18 3.28 17.99
N ASP A 128 -10.40 2.73 17.90
CA ASP A 128 -11.37 2.78 19.00
C ASP A 128 -10.81 2.09 20.24
N ARG A 129 -10.13 0.95 20.03
CA ARG A 129 -9.59 0.16 21.12
C ARG A 129 -8.43 0.87 21.82
N VAL A 130 -7.42 1.34 21.08
CA VAL A 130 -6.21 1.95 21.65
C VAL A 130 -6.35 3.43 22.03
N LEU A 131 -7.52 4.05 21.77
CA LEU A 131 -7.81 5.42 22.20
C LEU A 131 -8.94 5.50 23.22
N ASN A 132 -10.06 4.84 22.95
CA ASN A 132 -11.28 5.07 23.72
C ASN A 132 -11.46 4.03 24.84
N GLN A 133 -11.06 2.78 24.59
CA GLN A 133 -11.17 1.70 25.57
C GLN A 133 -9.91 1.60 26.44
N GLU A 134 -8.74 1.69 25.79
CA GLU A 134 -7.43 1.61 26.41
C GLU A 134 -6.55 2.71 25.83
N PRO A 135 -6.51 3.93 26.39
CA PRO A 135 -5.78 5.08 25.85
C PRO A 135 -4.26 4.93 26.03
N ILE A 136 -3.68 3.93 25.39
CA ILE A 136 -2.29 3.49 25.54
C ILE A 136 -1.42 3.85 24.34
N SER A 137 -1.97 4.54 23.34
CA SER A 137 -1.27 4.92 22.12
C SER A 137 -1.35 6.42 21.83
N TYR A 138 -0.23 7.00 21.40
CA TYR A 138 -0.11 8.40 21.00
C TYR A 138 -0.45 8.61 19.53
N MET A 139 0.13 7.79 18.64
CA MET A 139 -0.16 7.79 17.19
C MET A 139 -0.55 6.40 16.73
N ARG A 140 -1.49 6.33 15.78
CA ARG A 140 -1.98 5.06 15.25
C ARG A 140 -2.43 5.20 13.79
N ARG A 141 -2.29 4.12 13.04
CA ARG A 141 -2.80 3.98 11.68
C ARG A 141 -3.02 2.51 11.38
N ALA A 142 -4.09 2.15 10.69
CA ALA A 142 -4.15 0.87 10.01
C ALA A 142 -4.77 1.07 8.63
N GLY A 143 -4.56 0.10 7.74
CA GLY A 143 -5.08 0.18 6.39
C GLY A 143 -4.46 -0.84 5.46
N TYR A 144 -5.02 -0.89 4.25
CA TYR A 144 -4.41 -1.54 3.12
C TYR A 144 -3.55 -0.53 2.36
N PHE A 145 -2.35 -0.96 1.96
CA PHE A 145 -1.40 -0.17 1.19
C PHE A 145 -0.98 -1.00 -0.02
N GLY A 146 -1.47 -0.63 -1.20
CA GLY A 146 -1.02 -1.24 -2.46
C GLY A 146 0.38 -0.75 -2.82
N SER A 147 1.20 -1.64 -3.40
CA SER A 147 2.42 -1.25 -4.08
C SER A 147 2.14 -1.18 -5.59
N PRO A 148 2.17 0.01 -6.21
CA PRO A 148 2.29 0.06 -7.66
C PRO A 148 3.58 -0.69 -8.01
N SER A 149 3.46 -1.71 -8.84
CA SER A 149 4.58 -2.59 -9.17
C SER A 149 4.70 -2.64 -10.68
N PHE A 150 5.89 -2.34 -11.18
CA PHE A 150 6.27 -2.48 -12.59
C PHE A 150 6.58 -3.95 -12.96
N SER A 151 6.24 -4.90 -12.10
CA SER A 151 6.37 -6.35 -12.31
C SER A 151 5.02 -6.97 -12.68
N SER A 152 5.05 -8.18 -13.23
CA SER A 152 3.85 -9.01 -13.44
C SER A 152 3.08 -9.32 -12.16
N SER A 153 3.76 -9.28 -11.00
CA SER A 153 3.14 -9.46 -9.70
C SER A 153 2.80 -8.12 -9.03
N HIS A 154 1.58 -8.04 -8.49
CA HIS A 154 1.12 -6.91 -7.70
C HIS A 154 1.11 -7.30 -6.22
N TYR A 155 1.79 -6.52 -5.39
CA TYR A 155 1.82 -6.76 -3.95
C TYR A 155 1.10 -5.64 -3.20
N GLY A 156 0.46 -5.99 -2.10
CA GLY A 156 -0.09 -5.04 -1.13
C GLY A 156 0.25 -5.41 0.30
N PHE A 157 -0.11 -4.56 1.24
CA PHE A 157 0.10 -4.80 2.67
C PHE A 157 -1.13 -4.37 3.46
N LEU A 158 -1.67 -5.28 4.24
CA LEU A 158 -2.66 -4.96 5.26
C LEU A 158 -1.92 -4.86 6.60
N ALA A 159 -1.86 -3.66 7.18
CA ALA A 159 -1.04 -3.41 8.36
C ALA A 159 -1.69 -2.44 9.34
N ALA A 160 -1.31 -2.59 10.61
CA ALA A 160 -1.58 -1.68 11.71
C ALA A 160 -0.26 -1.17 12.30
N TYR A 161 -0.27 0.07 12.75
CA TYR A 161 0.84 0.81 13.31
C TYR A 161 0.39 1.55 14.56
N ALA A 162 1.23 1.56 15.59
CA ALA A 162 1.05 2.41 16.76
C ALA A 162 2.38 2.88 17.36
N SER A 163 2.36 4.06 17.99
CA SER A 163 3.37 4.53 18.94
C SER A 163 2.80 4.63 20.35
N PHE A 164 3.61 4.29 21.36
CA PHE A 164 3.18 4.12 22.75
C PHE A 164 4.37 4.09 23.72
N ASP A 165 4.10 4.18 25.02
CA ASP A 165 5.12 3.92 26.05
C ASP A 165 5.53 2.44 26.03
N ILE A 166 6.83 2.17 26.16
CA ILE A 166 7.38 0.80 26.07
C ILE A 166 6.70 -0.20 27.02
N LYS A 167 6.23 0.25 28.19
CA LYS A 167 5.48 -0.59 29.16
C LYS A 167 4.21 -1.21 28.58
N HIS A 168 3.65 -0.62 27.51
CA HIS A 168 2.43 -1.10 26.84
C HIS A 168 2.71 -2.02 25.66
N LEU A 169 3.97 -2.32 25.33
CA LEU A 169 4.35 -3.10 24.14
C LEU A 169 3.59 -4.43 24.02
N ALA A 170 3.60 -5.24 25.08
CA ALA A 170 2.92 -6.53 25.08
C ALA A 170 1.40 -6.37 24.84
N ARG A 171 0.79 -5.37 25.48
CA ARG A 171 -0.65 -5.12 25.37
C ARG A 171 -1.05 -4.61 23.98
N VAL A 172 -0.27 -3.71 23.38
CA VAL A 172 -0.56 -3.22 22.03
C VAL A 172 -0.36 -4.32 21.00
N GLU A 173 0.67 -5.16 21.15
CA GLU A 173 0.87 -6.34 20.29
C GLU A 173 -0.33 -7.29 20.37
N GLU A 174 -0.81 -7.58 21.58
CA GLU A 174 -2.00 -8.41 21.81
C GLU A 174 -3.25 -7.81 21.15
N ILE A 175 -3.53 -6.51 21.35
CA ILE A 175 -4.67 -5.83 20.71
C ILE A 175 -4.60 -5.93 19.19
N MET A 176 -3.44 -5.69 18.58
CA MET A 176 -3.29 -5.81 17.13
C MET A 176 -3.62 -7.23 16.66
N ARG A 177 -3.09 -8.26 17.34
CA ARG A 177 -3.37 -9.67 17.02
C ARG A 177 -4.85 -10.02 17.14
N GLU A 178 -5.49 -9.57 18.21
CA GLU A 178 -6.92 -9.80 18.42
C GLU A 178 -7.75 -9.15 17.31
N GLU A 179 -7.45 -7.91 16.90
CA GLU A 179 -8.20 -7.25 15.82
C GLU A 179 -7.93 -7.90 14.46
N PHE A 180 -6.71 -8.34 14.17
CA PHE A 180 -6.44 -9.16 12.97
C PHE A 180 -7.19 -10.49 13.00
N LEU A 181 -7.31 -11.15 14.15
CA LEU A 181 -8.07 -12.39 14.30
C LEU A 181 -9.57 -12.18 14.09
N LYS A 182 -10.14 -11.11 14.64
CA LYS A 182 -11.54 -10.72 14.40
C LYS A 182 -11.81 -10.47 12.92
N ILE A 183 -10.96 -9.69 12.24
CA ILE A 183 -11.05 -9.49 10.79
C ILE A 183 -10.93 -10.82 10.05
N SER A 184 -9.96 -11.66 10.39
CA SER A 184 -9.75 -12.98 9.77
C SER A 184 -10.96 -13.91 9.90
N ASN A 185 -11.74 -13.78 10.97
CA ASN A 185 -12.95 -14.55 11.23
C ASN A 185 -14.20 -13.93 10.58
N GLY A 186 -14.05 -12.82 9.84
CA GLY A 186 -15.17 -12.12 9.22
C GLY A 186 -16.03 -11.32 10.21
N ASP A 187 -15.53 -11.02 11.41
CA ASP A 187 -16.22 -10.15 12.39
C ASP A 187 -16.15 -8.69 11.92
N ILE A 188 -16.94 -8.36 10.91
CA ILE A 188 -17.08 -7.03 10.34
C ILE A 188 -18.58 -6.70 10.25
N ASP A 189 -19.00 -5.70 11.00
CA ASP A 189 -20.37 -5.22 10.95
C ASP A 189 -20.71 -4.60 9.58
N SER A 190 -21.80 -5.07 8.98
CA SER A 190 -22.44 -4.49 7.79
C SER A 190 -22.59 -2.98 7.84
N LYS A 191 -23.00 -2.40 8.98
CA LYS A 191 -23.17 -0.94 9.11
C LYS A 191 -21.84 -0.21 9.02
N MET A 192 -20.78 -0.81 9.56
CA MET A 192 -19.43 -0.28 9.45
C MET A 192 -18.93 -0.34 8.01
N ILE A 193 -19.17 -1.45 7.30
CA ILE A 193 -18.85 -1.60 5.86
C ILE A 193 -19.50 -0.46 5.07
N GLU A 194 -20.82 -0.28 5.20
CA GLU A 194 -21.54 0.78 4.49
C GLU A 194 -21.00 2.18 4.84
N GLN A 195 -20.69 2.42 6.12
CA GLN A 195 -20.09 3.69 6.54
C GLN A 195 -18.72 3.91 5.88
N LYS A 196 -17.88 2.86 5.79
CA LYS A 196 -16.57 2.95 5.15
C LYS A 196 -16.66 3.17 3.65
N ILE A 197 -17.60 2.51 2.98
CA ILE A 197 -17.90 2.73 1.55
C ILE A 197 -18.31 4.20 1.32
N ARG A 198 -19.23 4.74 2.13
CA ARG A 198 -19.63 6.15 2.02
C ARG A 198 -18.45 7.11 2.19
N VAL A 199 -17.56 6.84 3.14
CA VAL A 199 -16.36 7.66 3.37
C VAL A 199 -15.36 7.55 2.21
N ALA A 200 -15.15 6.35 1.66
CA ALA A 200 -14.27 6.12 0.52
C ALA A 200 -14.78 6.85 -0.73
N LEU A 201 -16.06 6.68 -1.08
CA LEU A 201 -16.71 7.37 -2.19
C LEU A 201 -16.66 8.89 -2.04
N LYS A 202 -16.88 9.42 -0.83
CA LYS A 202 -16.78 10.86 -0.56
C LYS A 202 -15.35 11.37 -0.79
N SER A 203 -14.35 10.65 -0.28
CA SER A 203 -12.93 10.98 -0.48
C SER A 203 -12.57 10.96 -1.97
N TYR A 204 -13.08 9.98 -2.71
CA TYR A 204 -12.89 9.86 -4.16
C TYR A 204 -13.49 11.03 -4.94
N ILE A 205 -14.69 11.49 -4.57
CA ILE A 205 -15.31 12.69 -5.17
C ILE A 205 -14.45 13.94 -4.91
N PHE A 206 -14.01 14.15 -3.66
CA PHE A 206 -13.17 15.30 -3.34
C PHE A 206 -11.80 15.27 -4.02
N ALA A 207 -11.21 14.08 -4.21
CA ALA A 207 -9.97 13.92 -4.95
C ALA A 207 -10.10 14.35 -6.43
N GLN A 208 -11.32 14.41 -6.96
CA GLN A 208 -11.57 14.88 -8.33
C GLN A 208 -11.79 16.38 -8.44
N GLU A 209 -11.76 17.14 -7.34
CA GLU A 209 -11.88 18.60 -7.40
C GLU A 209 -10.58 19.27 -7.84
N LYS A 210 -9.44 18.61 -7.61
CA LYS A 210 -8.10 19.15 -7.91
C LYS A 210 -7.49 18.39 -9.08
N SER A 211 -7.09 19.12 -10.11
CA SER A 211 -6.41 18.56 -11.30
C SER A 211 -5.20 17.70 -10.95
N MET A 212 -4.40 18.11 -9.96
CA MET A 212 -3.25 17.34 -9.50
C MET A 212 -3.63 15.99 -8.90
N ASP A 213 -4.73 15.91 -8.17
CA ASP A 213 -5.18 14.67 -7.54
C ASP A 213 -5.82 13.73 -8.58
N ILE A 214 -6.53 14.27 -9.58
CA ILE A 214 -6.95 13.50 -10.77
C ILE A 214 -5.74 12.91 -11.49
N ALA A 215 -4.71 13.72 -11.76
CA ALA A 215 -3.50 13.24 -12.45
C ALA A 215 -2.80 12.11 -11.66
N ARG A 216 -2.76 12.20 -10.32
CA ARG A 216 -2.21 11.14 -9.46
C ARG A 216 -3.05 9.87 -9.50
N LEU A 217 -4.38 9.97 -9.50
CA LEU A 217 -5.26 8.81 -9.63
C LEU A 217 -5.04 8.13 -10.98
N LEU A 218 -5.05 8.89 -12.08
CA LEU A 218 -4.76 8.37 -13.41
C LEU A 218 -3.39 7.67 -13.47
N LEU A 219 -2.37 8.24 -12.82
CA LEU A 219 -1.04 7.63 -12.73
C LEU A 219 -1.09 6.29 -12.00
N ASP A 220 -1.73 6.22 -10.83
CA ASP A 220 -1.82 4.99 -10.06
C ASP A 220 -2.52 3.87 -10.84
N TYR A 221 -3.64 4.17 -11.52
CA TYR A 221 -4.34 3.22 -12.38
C TYR A 221 -3.53 2.80 -13.60
N TYR A 222 -2.84 3.75 -14.26
CA TYR A 222 -1.93 3.46 -15.36
C TYR A 222 -0.79 2.52 -14.93
N LEU A 223 -0.16 2.78 -13.78
CA LEU A 223 0.92 1.96 -13.23
C LEU A 223 0.47 0.56 -12.80
N ARG A 224 -0.83 0.35 -12.60
CA ARG A 224 -1.43 -0.97 -12.33
C ARG A 224 -1.82 -1.72 -13.61
N GLY A 225 -1.61 -1.13 -14.78
CA GLY A 225 -2.03 -1.70 -16.06
C GLY A 225 -3.55 -1.64 -16.29
N ALA A 226 -4.28 -0.79 -15.56
CA ALA A 226 -5.74 -0.67 -15.65
C ALA A 226 -6.17 0.82 -15.67
N PRO A 227 -5.76 1.61 -16.68
CA PRO A 227 -6.02 3.05 -16.72
C PRO A 227 -7.52 3.40 -16.71
N GLU A 228 -8.39 2.53 -17.24
CA GLU A 228 -9.84 2.69 -17.22
C GLU A 228 -10.47 2.41 -15.85
N GLY A 229 -9.74 1.75 -14.94
CA GLY A 229 -10.27 1.36 -13.62
C GLY A 229 -10.69 2.55 -12.75
N ILE A 230 -10.21 3.76 -13.06
CA ILE A 230 -10.69 5.00 -12.42
C ILE A 230 -12.21 5.18 -12.57
N TYR A 231 -12.78 4.77 -13.70
CA TYR A 231 -14.22 4.88 -13.97
C TYR A 231 -15.03 3.81 -13.23
N GLU A 232 -14.40 2.69 -12.86
CA GLU A 232 -15.02 1.53 -12.24
C GLU A 232 -15.03 1.61 -10.71
N TYR A 233 -14.14 2.42 -10.11
CA TYR A 233 -13.97 2.54 -8.65
C TYR A 233 -15.29 2.67 -7.86
N ALA A 234 -16.19 3.53 -8.33
CA ALA A 234 -17.47 3.74 -7.65
C ALA A 234 -18.41 2.53 -7.73
N SER A 235 -18.31 1.75 -8.81
CA SER A 235 -19.05 0.48 -8.96
C SER A 235 -18.43 -0.60 -8.05
N ASP A 236 -17.12 -0.77 -8.11
CA ASP A 236 -16.38 -1.74 -7.28
C ASP A 236 -16.65 -1.53 -5.79
N MET A 237 -16.65 -0.27 -5.34
CA MET A 237 -16.96 0.09 -3.96
C MET A 237 -18.40 -0.24 -3.56
N LYS A 238 -19.38 -0.10 -4.47
CA LYS A 238 -20.78 -0.43 -4.18
C LYS A 238 -21.04 -1.94 -4.16
N GLU A 239 -20.21 -2.71 -4.87
CA GLU A 239 -20.27 -4.17 -4.86
C GLU A 239 -19.60 -4.79 -3.61
N CYS A 240 -18.94 -3.99 -2.77
CA CYS A 240 -18.38 -4.45 -1.50
C CYS A 240 -19.52 -4.81 -0.52
N SER A 241 -19.87 -6.10 -0.48
CA SER A 241 -20.81 -6.69 0.46
C SER A 241 -20.07 -7.50 1.53
N LEU A 242 -20.75 -7.83 2.64
CA LEU A 242 -20.17 -8.70 3.66
C LEU A 242 -19.68 -10.02 3.05
N GLN A 243 -20.46 -10.64 2.17
CA GLN A 243 -20.09 -11.87 1.49
C GLN A 243 -18.80 -11.72 0.68
N ASN A 244 -18.72 -10.71 -0.19
CA ASN A 244 -17.55 -10.48 -1.03
C ASN A 244 -16.31 -10.18 -0.18
N LEU A 245 -16.46 -9.43 0.90
CA LEU A 245 -15.34 -9.14 1.82
C LEU A 245 -14.89 -10.41 2.56
N THR A 246 -15.81 -11.30 2.94
CA THR A 246 -15.45 -12.59 3.55
C THR A 246 -14.61 -13.44 2.60
N GLU A 247 -14.97 -13.50 1.32
CA GLU A 247 -14.19 -14.23 0.29
C GLU A 247 -12.77 -13.64 0.14
N ILE A 248 -12.65 -12.30 0.11
CA ILE A 248 -11.36 -11.59 0.05
C ILE A 248 -10.52 -11.88 1.29
N ILE A 249 -11.13 -11.88 2.48
CA ILE A 249 -10.45 -12.21 3.75
C ILE A 249 -9.94 -13.65 3.73
N GLN A 250 -10.78 -14.60 3.31
CA GLN A 250 -10.39 -16.01 3.20
C GLN A 250 -9.18 -16.19 2.28
N LYS A 251 -9.19 -15.50 1.13
CA LYS A 251 -8.11 -15.57 0.14
C LYS A 251 -6.80 -14.94 0.64
N HIS A 252 -6.86 -13.74 1.22
CA HIS A 252 -5.68 -12.89 1.43
C HIS A 252 -5.23 -12.74 2.89
N VAL A 253 -6.07 -13.06 3.86
CA VAL A 253 -5.82 -12.77 5.29
C VAL A 253 -5.82 -14.02 6.15
N THR A 254 -6.80 -14.90 5.97
CA THR A 254 -7.09 -16.00 6.91
C THR A 254 -5.89 -16.94 7.10
N ALA A 255 -5.26 -17.39 6.01
CA ALA A 255 -4.11 -18.30 6.11
C ALA A 255 -2.92 -17.69 6.87
N CYS A 256 -2.68 -16.37 6.73
CA CYS A 256 -1.62 -15.69 7.44
C CYS A 256 -1.88 -15.64 8.96
N VAL A 257 -3.10 -15.29 9.34
CA VAL A 257 -3.50 -15.12 10.75
C VAL A 257 -3.60 -16.48 11.45
N ALA A 258 -4.20 -17.49 10.81
CA ALA A 258 -4.31 -18.84 11.35
C ALA A 258 -2.95 -19.48 11.63
N ASN A 259 -1.94 -19.20 10.79
CA ASN A 259 -0.58 -19.69 10.94
C ASN A 259 0.30 -18.80 11.84
N ASP A 260 -0.28 -17.84 12.57
CA ASP A 260 0.46 -16.86 13.40
C ASP A 260 1.62 -16.19 12.64
N SER A 261 1.41 -15.91 11.34
CA SER A 261 2.46 -15.49 10.41
C SER A 261 2.44 -13.99 10.11
N LEU A 262 1.75 -13.21 10.95
CA LEU A 262 1.81 -11.75 10.92
C LEU A 262 3.27 -11.31 11.10
N THR A 263 3.74 -10.48 10.17
CA THR A 263 5.06 -9.87 10.27
C THR A 263 5.00 -8.69 11.23
N LYS A 264 5.96 -8.59 12.13
CA LYS A 264 6.08 -7.44 13.05
C LYS A 264 7.44 -6.77 12.98
N VAL A 265 7.43 -5.44 13.11
CA VAL A 265 8.63 -4.62 13.29
C VAL A 265 8.41 -3.74 14.51
N VAL A 266 9.32 -3.84 15.47
CA VAL A 266 9.30 -3.04 16.69
C VAL A 266 10.50 -2.11 16.69
N LEU A 267 10.27 -0.81 16.88
CA LEU A 267 11.30 0.15 17.19
C LEU A 267 11.22 0.45 18.69
N LEU A 268 12.32 0.23 19.40
CA LEU A 268 12.43 0.48 20.84
C LEU A 268 13.33 1.71 21.08
N PRO A 269 12.99 2.54 22.07
CA PRO A 269 13.89 3.56 22.60
C PRO A 269 15.15 2.97 23.24
#